data_AF-A0A7V6NIM8-F1
#
_entry.id   AF-A0A7V6NIM8-F1
#
_cell.length_a   1.000
_cell.length_b   1.000
_cell.length_c   1.000
_cell.angle_alpha   90.00
_cell.angle_beta   90.00
_cell.angle_gamma   90.00
#
_symmetry.space_group_name_H-M   'P 1'
#
loop_
_entity.id
_entity.type
_entity.pdbx_description
1 polymer ?
#
loop_
_entity_poly.entity_id
_entity_poly.type
_entity_poly.pdbx_seq_one_letter_code
_entity_poly.pdbx_strand_id
1 'polypeptide(L)' 'GVSLGLRVYHVCEEEVKQEFDEAVYEEQVSMMEMVLDVAEISDEMRSFRDQYMKY' A
#
# COMPACT_ATOMS: atom_id res chain seq x y z
N GLY A 1 -13.97 14.03 -10.29
CA GLY A 1 -13.02 13.17 -11.01
C GLY A 1 -13.67 11.82 -11.22
N VAL A 2 -13.53 11.22 -12.39
CA VAL A 2 -14.02 9.86 -12.67
C VAL A 2 -13.01 8.86 -12.10
N SER A 3 -13.46 7.86 -11.35
CA SER A 3 -12.58 6.79 -10.86
C SER A 3 -12.14 5.94 -12.05
N LEU A 4 -10.84 5.90 -12.32
CA LEU A 4 -10.25 5.16 -13.43
C LEU A 4 -10.16 3.65 -13.14
N GLY A 5 -10.53 3.19 -11.94
CA GLY A 5 -10.52 1.77 -11.56
C GLY A 5 -9.12 1.13 -11.60
N LEU A 6 -8.06 1.95 -11.55
CA LEU A 6 -6.68 1.49 -11.60
C LEU A 6 -6.31 0.76 -10.32
N ARG A 7 -5.31 -0.13 -10.42
CA ARG A 7 -4.75 -0.81 -9.25
C ARG A 7 -3.94 0.16 -8.40
N VAL A 8 -4.40 0.35 -7.17
CA VAL A 8 -3.81 1.22 -6.15
C VAL A 8 -3.30 0.32 -5.04
N TYR A 9 -2.07 0.59 -4.63
CA TYR A 9 -1.38 -0.11 -3.57
C TYR A 9 -0.91 0.89 -2.53
N HIS A 10 -0.89 0.49 -1.27
CA HIS A 10 -0.28 1.29 -0.23
C HIS A 10 1.24 1.14 -0.27
N VAL A 11 1.97 2.20 0.07
CA VAL A 11 3.44 2.16 0.15
C VAL A 11 3.93 1.08 1.11
N CYS A 12 3.14 0.78 2.16
CA CYS A 12 3.45 -0.25 3.14
C CYS A 12 3.20 -1.70 2.68
N GLU A 13 2.73 -1.94 1.46
CA GLU A 13 2.56 -3.30 0.96
C GLU A 13 3.90 -3.92 0.53
N GLU A 14 4.13 -5.18 0.86
CA GLU A 14 5.40 -5.87 0.56
C GLU A 14 5.78 -5.82 -0.92
N GLU A 15 4.79 -5.95 -1.82
CA GLU A 15 4.98 -5.89 -3.27
C GLU A 15 5.57 -4.54 -3.72
N VAL A 16 5.16 -3.46 -3.05
CA VAL A 16 5.57 -2.09 -3.35
C VAL A 16 6.88 -1.76 -2.62
N LYS A 17 7.02 -2.23 -1.38
CA LYS A 17 8.23 -2.10 -0.57
C LYS A 17 9.45 -2.74 -1.24
N GLN A 18 9.28 -3.86 -1.94
CA GLN A 18 10.34 -4.53 -2.70
C GLN A 18 10.78 -3.76 -3.96
N GLU A 19 9.92 -2.92 -4.52
CA GLU A 19 10.25 -2.05 -5.67
C GLU A 19 10.93 -0.75 -5.25
N PHE A 20 10.75 -0.34 -3.99
CA PHE A 20 11.39 0.86 -3.44
C PHE A 20 12.80 0.56 -2.92
N ASP A 21 13.66 1.58 -2.99
CA ASP A 21 14.97 1.54 -2.37
C ASP A 21 14.82 1.42 -0.84
N GLU A 22 15.42 0.39 -0.25
CA GLU A 22 15.37 0.13 1.19
C GLU A 22 15.83 1.34 2.01
N ALA A 23 16.83 2.10 1.56
CA ALA A 23 17.32 3.26 2.29
C ALA A 23 16.27 4.39 2.36
N VAL A 24 15.53 4.60 1.26
CA VAL A 24 14.46 5.61 1.19
C VAL A 24 13.25 5.16 1.98
N TYR A 25 12.90 3.88 1.89
CA TYR A 25 11.80 3.30 2.65
C TYR A 25 12.08 3.35 4.15
N GLU A 26 13.31 3.03 4.58
CA GLU A 26 13.70 3.09 5.99
C GLU A 26 13.67 4.53 6.52
N GLU A 27 14.16 5.50 5.75
CA GLU A 27 14.18 6.91 6.17
C GLU A 27 12.77 7.51 6.28
N GLN A 28 11.90 7.24 5.31
CA GLN A 28 10.62 7.93 5.18
C GLN A 28 9.42 7.12 5.72
N VAL A 29 9.47 5.79 5.65
CA VAL A 29 8.32 4.92 5.92
C VAL A 29 8.49 4.10 7.20
N SER A 30 9.71 3.70 7.60
CA SER A 30 9.96 2.86 8.79
C SER A 30 9.29 3.38 10.07
N MET A 31 9.39 4.68 10.33
CA MET A 31 8.75 5.27 11.52
C MET A 31 7.22 5.26 11.42
N MET A 32 6.66 5.44 10.22
CA MET A 32 5.21 5.33 10.00
C MET A 32 4.74 3.89 10.07
N GLU A 33 5.55 2.92 9.62
CA GLU A 33 5.26 1.49 9.62
C GLU A 33 5.13 0.92 11.04
N MET A 34 5.89 1.45 12.00
CA MET A 34 5.76 1.07 13.42
C MET A 34 4.57 1.70 14.14
N VAL A 35 3.94 2.73 13.55
CA VAL A 35 2.78 3.43 14.14
C VAL A 35 1.48 3.00 13.47
N LEU A 36 1.54 2.64 12.19
CA LEU A 36 0.41 2.20 11.38
C LEU A 36 0.31 0.67 11.41
N ASP A 37 -0.91 0.14 11.46
CA ASP A 37 -1.12 -1.30 11.38
C ASP A 37 -1.08 -1.75 9.91
N VAL A 38 0.12 -2.15 9.45
CA VAL A 38 0.36 -2.56 8.07
C VAL A 38 -0.51 -3.75 7.66
N ALA A 39 -0.77 -4.67 8.59
CA ALA A 39 -1.58 -5.85 8.32
C ALA A 39 -3.04 -5.45 8.09
N GLU A 40 -3.59 -4.59 8.94
CA GLU A 40 -4.96 -4.07 8.78
C GLU A 40 -5.09 -3.26 7.48
N ILE A 41 -4.13 -2.37 7.17
CA ILE A 41 -4.14 -1.57 5.94
C ILE A 41 -4.06 -2.47 4.69
N SER A 42 -3.23 -3.51 4.72
CA SER A 42 -3.08 -4.42 3.58
C SER A 42 -4.36 -5.22 3.33
N ASP A 43 -5.01 -5.69 4.40
CA ASP A 43 -6.30 -6.39 4.31
C ASP A 43 -7.43 -5.47 3.84
N GLU A 44 -7.49 -4.24 4.35
CA GLU A 44 -8.47 -3.23 3.92
C GLU A 44 -8.26 -2.86 2.45
N MET A 45 -7.00 -2.64 2.04
CA MET A 45 -6.64 -2.42 0.64
C MET A 45 -7.02 -3.61 -0.24
N ARG A 46 -6.73 -4.85 0.16
CA ARG A 46 -7.16 -6.06 -0.60
C ARG A 46 -8.66 -6.12 -0.77
N SER A 47 -9.40 -5.94 0.32
CA SER A 47 -10.87 -5.92 0.29
C SER A 47 -11.40 -4.82 -0.63
N PHE A 48 -10.78 -3.64 -0.60
CA PHE A 48 -11.11 -2.54 -1.48
C PHE A 48 -10.78 -2.85 -2.94
N ARG A 49 -9.63 -3.46 -3.23
CA ARG A 49 -9.24 -3.88 -4.57
C ARG A 49 -10.22 -4.90 -5.13
N ASP A 50 -10.57 -5.93 -4.37
CA ASP A 50 -11.51 -6.96 -4.81
C ASP A 50 -12.91 -6.40 -5.10
N GLN A 51 -13.35 -5.41 -4.32
CA GLN A 51 -14.69 -4.83 -4.47
C GLN A 51 -14.76 -3.71 -5.52
N TYR A 52 -13.70 -2.92 -5.69
CA TYR A 52 -13.72 -1.69 -6.48
C TYR A 52 -12.78 -1.68 -7.69
N MET A 53 -11.83 -2.61 -7.81
CA MET A 53 -10.98 -2.74 -9.00
C MET A 53 -11.51 -3.83 -9.92
N LYS A 54 -11.98 -3.40 -11.09
CA LYS A 54 -12.59 -4.28 -12.10
C LYS A 54 -11.65 -4.59 -13.28
N TYR A 55 -10.37 -4.25 -13.19
CA TYR A 55 -9.38 -4.41 -14.26
C TYR A 55 -8.01 -4.88 -13.72
#